data_AF-U5E407-F1
#
_entry.id   AF-U5E407-F1
#
_cell.length_a   1.000
_cell.length_b   1.000
_cell.length_c   1.000
_cell.angle_alpha   90.00
_cell.angle_beta   90.00
_cell.angle_gamma   90.00
#
_symmetry.space_group_name_H-M   'P 1'
#
loop_
_entity.id
_entity.type
_entity.pdbx_description
1 polymer ?
#
loop_
_entity_poly.entity_id
_entity_poly.type
_entity_poly.pdbx_seq_one_letter_code
_entity_poly.pdbx_strand_id
1 'polypeptide(L)'
;MDAEERQAYYAENERRRRRAKELFDERTWTFPIDDAIVAWAGRIFTGPAAGLPLREEHRGPWSAEVGYATPIGLTGVMGKLLDRAVADGIVRLPEPGRIDSAYSTRHEYYETTDGIGYGFYPTRTDELIVYAGSAVKFEAIERWPEVGPGAAVRVVREVIATFDTPRPGFQQAPSNWRG
;
A
#
# COMPACT_ATOMS: atom_id res chain seq x y z
N MET A 1 17.63 -18.09 20.22
CA MET A 1 18.25 -18.38 18.93
C MET A 1 19.73 -18.56 19.16
N ASP A 2 20.21 -19.80 19.09
CA ASP A 2 21.64 -20.08 19.15
C ASP A 2 22.35 -19.70 17.83
N ALA A 3 23.67 -19.89 17.78
CA ALA A 3 24.46 -19.48 16.62
C ALA A 3 24.09 -20.26 15.34
N GLU A 4 23.71 -21.53 15.46
CA GLU A 4 23.35 -22.41 14.35
C GLU A 4 21.96 -22.05 13.80
N GLU A 5 20.98 -21.85 14.69
CA GLU A 5 19.65 -21.37 14.35
C GLU A 5 19.70 -20.00 13.65
N ARG A 6 20.58 -19.10 14.12
CA ARG A 6 20.79 -17.79 13.51
C ARG A 6 21.42 -17.89 12.12
N GLN A 7 22.41 -18.77 11.94
CA GLN A 7 23.03 -19.00 10.63
C GLN A 7 22.02 -19.58 9.65
N ALA A 8 21.20 -20.54 10.08
CA ALA A 8 20.12 -21.10 9.30
C ALA A 8 19.07 -20.04 8.90
N TYR A 9 18.66 -19.19 9.84
CA TYR A 9 17.73 -18.09 9.59
C TYR A 9 18.24 -17.12 8.51
N TYR A 10 19.53 -16.73 8.58
CA TYR A 10 20.11 -15.86 7.56
C TYR A 10 20.26 -16.55 6.21
N ALA A 11 20.63 -17.84 6.18
CA ALA A 11 20.72 -18.60 4.93
C ALA A 11 19.35 -18.73 4.24
N GLU A 12 18.28 -18.96 5.00
CA GLU A 12 16.91 -19.02 4.47
C GLU A 12 16.45 -17.64 3.95
N ASN A 13 16.72 -16.56 4.68
CA ASN A 13 16.42 -15.21 4.20
C ASN A 13 17.18 -14.86 2.91
N GLU A 14 18.43 -15.29 2.78
CA GLU A 14 19.21 -15.10 1.55
C GLU A 14 18.63 -15.89 0.37
N ARG A 15 18.17 -17.12 0.61
CA ARG A 15 17.44 -17.91 -0.39
C ARG A 15 16.15 -17.21 -0.82
N ARG A 16 15.31 -16.77 0.13
CA ARG A 16 14.07 -16.04 -0.13
C ARG A 16 14.33 -14.75 -0.90
N ARG A 17 15.35 -13.98 -0.52
CA ARG A 17 15.76 -12.75 -1.23
C ARG A 17 16.11 -13.02 -2.70
N ARG A 18 16.92 -14.05 -2.97
CA ARG A 18 17.28 -14.44 -4.33
C ARG A 18 16.06 -14.90 -5.12
N ARG A 19 15.20 -15.74 -4.52
CA ARG A 19 13.99 -16.24 -5.18
C ARG A 19 12.99 -15.11 -5.47
N ALA A 20 12.81 -14.17 -4.56
CA ALA A 20 11.99 -12.99 -4.77
C ALA A 20 12.51 -12.14 -5.95
N LYS A 21 13.83 -11.96 -6.04
CA LYS A 21 14.43 -11.26 -7.19
C LYS A 21 14.15 -11.98 -8.51
N GLU A 22 14.33 -13.30 -8.56
CA GLU A 22 14.00 -14.09 -9.76
C GLU A 22 12.52 -13.93 -10.15
N LEU A 23 11.60 -14.12 -9.20
CA LEU A 23 10.16 -13.98 -9.40
C LEU A 23 9.75 -12.57 -9.86
N PHE A 24 10.48 -11.55 -9.38
CA PHE A 24 10.30 -10.17 -9.79
C PHE A 24 10.75 -9.95 -11.24
N ASP A 25 11.94 -10.44 -11.60
CA ASP A 25 12.54 -10.25 -12.93
C ASP A 25 11.81 -11.04 -14.03
N GLU A 26 11.07 -12.10 -13.68
CA GLU A 26 10.26 -12.91 -14.61
C GLU A 26 9.11 -12.13 -15.26
N ARG A 27 8.77 -10.93 -14.76
CA ARG A 27 7.53 -10.24 -15.12
C ARG A 27 7.65 -8.71 -15.14
N THR A 28 6.71 -8.08 -15.82
CA THR A 28 6.47 -6.64 -15.72
C THR A 28 5.38 -6.36 -14.69
N TRP A 29 5.61 -5.38 -13.82
CA TRP A 29 4.73 -5.02 -12.72
C TRP A 29 3.98 -3.74 -13.03
N THR A 30 2.82 -3.86 -13.67
CA THR A 30 1.95 -2.73 -14.02
C THR A 30 0.64 -2.79 -13.26
N PHE A 31 0.15 -1.64 -12.81
CA PHE A 31 -1.10 -1.52 -12.06
C PHE A 31 -2.06 -0.56 -12.77
N PRO A 32 -2.73 -0.98 -13.86
CA PRO A 32 -3.62 -0.10 -14.60
C PRO A 32 -4.77 0.43 -13.74
N ILE A 33 -5.11 1.71 -13.95
CA ILE A 33 -6.30 2.35 -13.38
C ILE A 33 -7.33 2.49 -14.49
N ASP A 34 -8.56 2.05 -14.23
CA ASP A 34 -9.68 2.19 -15.15
C ASP A 34 -10.18 3.65 -15.20
N ASP A 35 -10.53 4.14 -16.39
CA ASP A 35 -11.00 5.51 -16.60
C ASP A 35 -12.31 5.80 -15.86
N ALA A 36 -13.06 4.75 -15.48
CA ALA A 36 -14.25 4.85 -14.65
C ALA A 36 -13.98 5.31 -13.20
N ILE A 37 -12.72 5.52 -12.79
CA ILE A 37 -12.34 5.89 -11.42
C ILE A 37 -13.10 7.11 -10.87
N VAL A 38 -13.35 8.14 -11.69
CA VAL A 38 -14.07 9.34 -11.24
C VAL A 38 -15.54 9.01 -10.93
N ALA A 39 -16.19 8.27 -11.84
CA ALA A 39 -17.57 7.83 -11.66
C ALA A 39 -17.69 6.85 -10.48
N TRP A 40 -16.70 5.99 -10.29
CA TRP A 40 -16.61 5.08 -9.15
C TRP A 40 -16.53 5.86 -7.83
N ALA A 41 -15.60 6.80 -7.72
CA ALA A 41 -15.44 7.60 -6.51
C ALA A 41 -16.71 8.37 -6.15
N GLY A 42 -17.40 8.95 -7.15
CA GLY A 42 -18.66 9.66 -6.96
C GLY A 42 -19.81 8.78 -6.47
N ARG A 43 -19.80 7.47 -6.76
CA ARG A 43 -20.81 6.52 -6.23
C ARG A 43 -20.54 6.11 -4.80
N ILE A 44 -19.28 6.03 -4.39
CA ILE A 44 -18.90 5.51 -3.07
C ILE A 44 -18.78 6.62 -2.01
N PHE A 45 -18.55 7.87 -2.43
CA PHE A 45 -18.43 9.02 -1.53
C PHE A 45 -19.62 9.98 -1.64
N THR A 46 -20.74 9.61 -1.03
CA THR A 46 -21.98 10.42 -0.98
C THR A 46 -22.32 10.88 0.45
N GLY A 47 -21.47 10.56 1.42
CA GLY A 47 -21.71 10.74 2.84
C GLY A 47 -20.94 11.91 3.46
N PRO A 48 -20.66 11.86 4.77
CA PRO A 48 -20.04 12.95 5.52
C PRO A 48 -18.66 13.39 5.00
N ALA A 49 -17.90 12.51 4.34
CA ALA A 49 -16.60 12.86 3.76
C ALA A 49 -16.70 13.48 2.36
N ALA A 50 -17.88 13.50 1.71
CA ALA A 50 -18.04 13.95 0.33
C ALA A 50 -17.57 15.41 0.08
N GLY A 51 -17.59 16.26 1.11
CA GLY A 51 -17.11 17.64 1.06
C GLY A 51 -15.82 17.91 1.84
N LEU A 52 -15.15 16.87 2.35
CA LEU A 52 -13.99 17.01 3.23
C LEU A 52 -12.70 16.58 2.53
N PRO A 53 -11.56 17.28 2.74
CA PRO A 53 -10.27 16.77 2.32
C PRO A 53 -9.90 15.52 3.13
N LEU A 54 -9.01 14.68 2.58
CA LEU A 54 -8.47 13.55 3.32
C LEU A 54 -7.34 14.01 4.23
N ARG A 55 -7.68 14.36 5.48
CA ARG A 55 -6.75 14.86 6.51
C ARG A 55 -6.98 14.18 7.85
N GLU A 56 -5.98 14.25 8.73
CA GLU A 56 -6.04 13.60 10.03
C GLU A 56 -7.20 14.15 10.88
N GLU A 57 -7.46 15.46 10.80
CA GLU A 57 -8.61 16.14 11.43
C GLU A 57 -9.98 15.69 10.90
N HIS A 58 -10.04 15.05 9.74
CA HIS A 58 -11.28 14.56 9.12
C HIS A 58 -11.33 13.03 9.05
N ARG A 59 -10.41 12.33 9.74
CA ARG A 59 -10.31 10.86 9.70
C ARG A 59 -11.59 10.16 10.12
N GLY A 60 -12.40 10.74 11.01
CA GLY A 60 -13.67 10.16 11.47
C GLY A 60 -14.68 9.96 10.34
N PRO A 61 -15.13 11.04 9.68
CA PRO A 61 -15.96 10.96 8.47
C PRO A 61 -15.44 9.99 7.42
N TRP A 62 -14.14 10.07 7.11
CA TRP A 62 -13.51 9.19 6.13
C TRP A 62 -13.54 7.71 6.54
N SER A 63 -13.25 7.41 7.82
CA SER A 63 -13.28 6.04 8.35
C SER A 63 -14.67 5.42 8.25
N ALA A 64 -15.70 6.18 8.61
CA ALA A 64 -17.09 5.74 8.51
C ALA A 64 -17.46 5.39 7.06
N GLU A 65 -17.04 6.21 6.11
CA GLU A 65 -17.37 6.04 4.69
C GLU A 65 -16.66 4.84 4.04
N VAL A 66 -15.47 4.49 4.55
CA VAL A 66 -14.77 3.25 4.19
C VAL A 66 -15.17 2.04 5.07
N GLY A 67 -16.24 2.17 5.86
CA GLY A 67 -16.89 1.05 6.55
C GLY A 67 -16.44 0.76 7.99
N TYR A 68 -15.76 1.70 8.65
CA TYR A 68 -15.31 1.53 10.05
C TYR A 68 -16.18 2.30 11.03
N ALA A 69 -16.63 1.60 12.08
CA ALA A 69 -17.38 2.20 13.18
C ALA A 69 -16.51 3.11 14.06
N THR A 70 -15.21 2.83 14.14
CA THR A 70 -14.23 3.62 14.91
C THR A 70 -13.28 4.33 13.95
N PRO A 71 -12.86 5.57 14.25
CA PRO A 71 -11.86 6.25 13.45
C PRO A 71 -10.57 5.45 13.36
N ILE A 72 -10.10 5.22 12.14
CA ILE A 72 -8.78 4.65 11.85
C ILE A 72 -7.85 5.74 11.33
N GLY A 73 -6.54 5.48 11.35
CA GLY A 73 -5.55 6.42 10.80
C GLY A 73 -5.69 6.58 9.29
N LEU A 74 -5.17 7.69 8.76
CA LEU A 74 -5.19 7.99 7.32
C LEU A 74 -4.66 6.85 6.46
N THR A 75 -3.59 6.18 6.92
CA THR A 75 -2.98 5.05 6.22
C THR A 75 -3.96 3.89 6.06
N GLY A 76 -4.78 3.62 7.09
CA GLY A 76 -5.84 2.63 7.05
C GLY A 76 -6.98 3.01 6.11
N VAL A 77 -7.37 4.30 6.10
CA VAL A 77 -8.35 4.83 5.13
C VAL A 77 -7.85 4.62 3.70
N MET A 78 -6.59 5.01 3.42
CA MET A 78 -5.98 4.86 2.10
C MET A 78 -5.89 3.39 1.67
N GLY A 79 -5.47 2.49 2.57
CA GLY A 79 -5.45 1.05 2.30
C GLY A 79 -6.83 0.51 1.93
N LYS A 80 -7.88 0.98 2.61
CA LYS A 80 -9.26 0.54 2.34
C LYS A 80 -9.84 1.11 1.06
N LEU A 81 -9.45 2.32 0.68
CA LEU A 81 -9.75 2.87 -0.64
C LEU A 81 -9.15 1.99 -1.74
N LEU A 82 -7.90 1.54 -1.58
CA LEU A 82 -7.23 0.65 -2.54
C LEU A 82 -7.90 -0.72 -2.59
N ASP A 83 -8.19 -1.33 -1.44
CA ASP A 83 -8.90 -2.61 -1.37
C ASP A 83 -10.22 -2.54 -2.17
N ARG A 84 -10.99 -1.46 -1.98
CA ARG A 84 -12.26 -1.26 -2.68
C ARG A 84 -12.06 -0.99 -4.16
N ALA A 85 -11.08 -0.18 -4.54
CA ALA A 85 -10.76 0.08 -5.95
C ALA A 85 -10.34 -1.19 -6.69
N VAL A 86 -9.59 -2.08 -6.03
CA VAL A 86 -9.24 -3.41 -6.57
C VAL A 86 -10.48 -4.29 -6.68
N ALA A 87 -11.29 -4.38 -5.62
CA ALA A 87 -12.50 -5.21 -5.61
C ALA A 87 -13.52 -4.80 -6.69
N ASP A 88 -13.65 -3.50 -6.93
CA ASP A 88 -14.55 -2.93 -7.93
C ASP A 88 -13.93 -2.91 -9.35
N GLY A 89 -12.72 -3.44 -9.53
CA GLY A 89 -12.03 -3.54 -10.83
C GLY A 89 -11.46 -2.22 -11.37
N ILE A 90 -11.44 -1.17 -10.56
CA ILE A 90 -10.88 0.14 -10.89
C ILE A 90 -9.36 0.11 -10.92
N VAL A 91 -8.73 -0.64 -10.01
CA VAL A 91 -7.31 -0.94 -10.05
C VAL A 91 -7.15 -2.40 -10.46
N ARG A 92 -6.44 -2.65 -11.56
CA ARG A 92 -6.11 -4.01 -11.98
C ARG A 92 -4.75 -4.39 -11.44
N LEU A 93 -4.71 -5.49 -10.69
CA LEU A 93 -3.46 -6.04 -10.18
C LEU A 93 -2.79 -6.91 -11.27
N PRO A 94 -1.45 -6.96 -11.34
CA PRO A 94 -0.72 -7.82 -12.28
C PRO A 94 -1.10 -9.30 -12.16
N GLU A 95 -1.51 -9.70 -10.95
CA GLU A 95 -1.99 -11.03 -10.61
C GLU A 95 -2.80 -10.98 -9.30
N PRO A 96 -3.46 -12.07 -8.89
CA PRO A 96 -4.15 -12.11 -7.60
C PRO A 96 -3.21 -11.76 -6.43
N GLY A 97 -3.67 -10.88 -5.55
CA GLY A 97 -2.88 -10.34 -4.45
C GLY A 97 -3.57 -9.16 -3.78
N ARG A 98 -2.82 -8.41 -2.98
CA ARG A 98 -3.29 -7.17 -2.33
C ARG A 98 -2.20 -6.10 -2.32
N ILE A 99 -2.61 -4.84 -2.29
CA ILE A 99 -1.71 -3.72 -2.03
C ILE A 99 -1.90 -3.32 -0.58
N ASP A 100 -0.81 -3.19 0.18
CA ASP A 100 -0.84 -2.76 1.58
C ASP A 100 0.37 -1.90 1.89
N SER A 101 0.32 -1.17 3.01
CA SER A 101 1.48 -0.51 3.59
C SER A 101 2.58 -1.52 3.89
N ALA A 102 3.80 -1.18 3.48
CA ALA A 102 4.92 -2.13 3.51
C ALA A 102 6.19 -1.54 4.13
N TYR A 103 6.32 -0.22 4.15
CA TYR A 103 7.40 0.49 4.83
C TYR A 103 6.97 1.93 5.15
N SER A 104 7.74 2.59 5.99
CA SER A 104 7.62 4.02 6.24
C SER A 104 8.91 4.74 5.88
N THR A 105 8.80 6.01 5.48
CA THR A 105 9.97 6.89 5.34
C THR A 105 10.08 7.78 6.56
N ARG A 106 11.29 8.26 6.86
CA ARG A 106 11.56 9.15 7.99
C ARG A 106 12.21 10.43 7.51
N HIS A 107 11.87 11.53 8.18
CA HIS A 107 12.54 12.81 8.03
C HIS A 107 14.00 12.70 8.46
N GLU A 108 14.92 13.18 7.64
CA GLU A 108 16.37 12.97 7.82
C GLU A 108 16.92 13.56 9.13
N TYR A 109 16.34 14.68 9.59
CA TYR A 109 16.83 15.39 10.78
C TYR A 109 16.08 15.05 12.08
N TYR A 110 14.83 14.62 12.00
CA TYR A 110 13.95 14.48 13.18
C TYR A 110 13.58 13.03 13.45
N GLU A 111 13.95 12.11 12.54
CA GLU A 111 13.61 10.69 12.56
C GLU A 111 12.10 10.40 12.68
N THR A 112 11.25 11.41 12.47
CA THR A 112 9.80 11.29 12.46
C THR A 112 9.34 10.67 11.16
N THR A 113 8.31 9.82 11.21
CA THR A 113 7.72 9.26 10.00
C THR A 113 7.11 10.38 9.15
N ASP A 114 7.53 10.50 7.89
CA ASP A 114 7.12 11.57 6.98
C ASP A 114 6.36 11.07 5.74
N GLY A 115 6.20 9.75 5.61
CA GLY A 115 5.49 9.14 4.50
C GLY A 115 5.32 7.64 4.65
N ILE A 116 4.52 7.07 3.75
CA ILE A 116 4.17 5.67 3.73
C ILE A 116 4.46 5.05 2.37
N GLY A 117 5.20 3.95 2.40
CA GLY A 117 5.50 3.13 1.25
C GLY A 117 4.57 1.94 1.16
N TYR A 118 4.17 1.61 -0.07
CA TYR A 118 3.27 0.49 -0.35
C TYR A 118 4.04 -0.71 -0.91
N GLY A 119 3.43 -1.88 -0.76
CA GLY A 119 3.86 -3.12 -1.37
C GLY A 119 2.68 -3.86 -1.95
N PHE A 120 2.89 -4.52 -3.08
CA PHE A 120 1.99 -5.52 -3.62
C PHE A 120 2.44 -6.91 -3.14
N TYR A 121 1.49 -7.67 -2.62
CA TYR A 121 1.67 -9.00 -2.05
C TYR A 121 0.91 -10.00 -2.94
N PRO A 122 1.59 -10.66 -3.89
CA PRO A 122 0.98 -11.71 -4.71
C PRO A 122 0.48 -12.87 -3.82
N THR A 123 -0.66 -13.49 -4.14
CA THR A 123 -1.13 -14.67 -3.38
C THR A 123 -0.41 -15.97 -3.77
N ARG A 124 0.24 -16.01 -4.94
CA ARG A 124 0.93 -17.21 -5.45
C ARG A 124 2.21 -17.58 -4.68
N THR A 125 2.73 -16.68 -3.84
CA THR A 125 3.96 -16.87 -3.09
C THR A 125 3.98 -15.98 -1.85
N ASP A 126 4.54 -16.47 -0.75
CA ASP A 126 4.87 -15.69 0.44
C ASP A 126 6.27 -15.06 0.35
N GLU A 127 7.08 -15.44 -0.63
CA GLU A 127 8.49 -15.06 -0.70
C GLU A 127 8.73 -13.70 -1.35
N LEU A 128 7.79 -13.21 -2.18
CA LEU A 128 7.90 -11.96 -2.91
C LEU A 128 7.00 -10.87 -2.31
N ILE A 129 7.58 -9.70 -2.08
CA ILE A 129 6.87 -8.43 -1.98
C ILE A 129 7.33 -7.57 -3.16
N VAL A 130 6.40 -6.99 -3.92
CA VAL A 130 6.74 -5.97 -4.90
C VAL A 130 6.64 -4.62 -4.20
N TYR A 131 7.76 -4.03 -3.81
CA TYR A 131 7.74 -2.71 -3.18
C TYR A 131 7.53 -1.62 -4.22
N ALA A 132 6.74 -0.62 -3.86
CA ALA A 132 6.73 0.67 -4.53
C ALA A 132 8.13 1.31 -4.49
N GLY A 133 8.48 2.03 -5.55
CA GLY A 133 9.76 2.74 -5.69
C GLY A 133 9.85 4.00 -4.86
N SER A 134 8.69 4.59 -4.53
CA SER A 134 8.57 5.78 -3.70
C SER A 134 7.49 5.60 -2.63
N ALA A 135 7.50 6.52 -1.65
CA ALA A 135 6.47 6.61 -0.63
C ALA A 135 5.56 7.81 -0.91
N VAL A 136 4.30 7.73 -0.51
CA VAL A 136 3.40 8.88 -0.45
C VAL A 136 3.75 9.70 0.79
N LYS A 137 4.14 10.96 0.60
CA LYS A 137 4.53 11.87 1.69
C LYS A 137 3.30 12.47 2.37
N PHE A 138 3.28 12.47 3.70
CA PHE A 138 2.15 13.02 4.47
C PHE A 138 1.98 14.53 4.24
N GLU A 139 3.08 15.25 4.07
CA GLU A 139 3.04 16.67 3.70
C GLU A 139 2.33 16.91 2.36
N ALA A 140 2.49 16.01 1.39
CA ALA A 140 1.79 16.12 0.11
C ALA A 140 0.28 15.93 0.30
N ILE A 141 -0.13 14.95 1.10
CA ILE A 141 -1.54 14.66 1.42
C ILE A 141 -2.21 15.89 2.04
N GLU A 142 -1.57 16.52 3.02
CA GLU A 142 -2.11 17.71 3.71
C GLU A 142 -2.37 18.90 2.75
N ARG A 143 -1.60 18.97 1.66
CA ARG A 143 -1.65 20.04 0.65
C ARG A 143 -2.59 19.76 -0.52
N TRP A 144 -3.20 18.58 -0.61
CA TRP A 144 -4.12 18.28 -1.70
C TRP A 144 -5.37 19.17 -1.64
N PRO A 145 -5.74 19.83 -2.76
CA PRO A 145 -6.96 20.64 -2.82
C PRO A 145 -8.23 19.79 -2.95
N GLU A 146 -8.12 18.53 -3.35
CA GLU A 146 -9.26 17.67 -3.60
C GLU A 146 -10.00 17.27 -2.31
N VAL A 147 -11.32 17.09 -2.43
CA VAL A 147 -12.21 16.67 -1.34
C VAL A 147 -13.07 15.48 -1.76
N GLY A 148 -13.56 14.70 -0.79
CA GLY A 148 -14.51 13.60 -1.00
C GLY A 148 -14.14 12.69 -2.17
N PRO A 149 -15.02 12.53 -3.19
CA PRO A 149 -14.70 11.72 -4.36
C PRO A 149 -13.37 12.07 -5.03
N GLY A 150 -13.05 13.37 -5.18
CA GLY A 150 -11.80 13.82 -5.79
C GLY A 150 -10.58 13.39 -4.99
N ALA A 151 -10.64 13.48 -3.66
CA ALA A 151 -9.56 13.03 -2.78
C ALA A 151 -9.38 11.50 -2.86
N ALA A 152 -10.46 10.73 -2.97
CA ALA A 152 -10.38 9.28 -3.16
C ALA A 152 -9.71 8.90 -4.49
N VAL A 153 -10.06 9.60 -5.59
CA VAL A 153 -9.38 9.44 -6.89
C VAL A 153 -7.90 9.76 -6.75
N ARG A 154 -7.56 10.86 -6.05
CA ARG A 154 -6.18 11.28 -5.83
C ARG A 154 -5.37 10.23 -5.09
N VAL A 155 -5.90 9.68 -3.99
CA VAL A 155 -5.24 8.60 -3.22
C VAL A 155 -4.89 7.42 -4.11
N VAL A 156 -5.89 6.89 -4.85
CA VAL A 156 -5.69 5.71 -5.68
C VAL A 156 -4.62 5.99 -6.73
N ARG A 157 -4.71 7.12 -7.43
CA ARG A 157 -3.71 7.50 -8.44
C ARG A 157 -2.31 7.67 -7.85
N GLU A 158 -2.20 8.37 -6.73
CA GLU A 158 -0.90 8.65 -6.12
C GLU A 158 -0.23 7.36 -5.64
N VAL A 159 -0.96 6.49 -4.95
CA VAL A 159 -0.40 5.21 -4.48
C VAL A 159 0.01 4.34 -5.66
N ILE A 160 -0.80 4.24 -6.69
CA ILE A 160 -0.47 3.44 -7.87
C ILE A 160 0.74 4.02 -8.62
N ALA A 161 0.87 5.34 -8.74
CA ALA A 161 2.05 5.98 -9.33
C ALA A 161 3.36 5.65 -8.58
N THR A 162 3.31 5.34 -7.28
CA THR A 162 4.51 4.89 -6.55
C THR A 162 5.09 3.56 -7.08
N PHE A 163 4.30 2.80 -7.85
CA PHE A 163 4.74 1.58 -8.52
C PHE A 163 5.33 1.81 -9.92
N ASP A 164 5.54 3.06 -10.36
CA ASP A 164 6.22 3.34 -11.65
C ASP A 164 7.69 2.89 -11.66
N THR A 165 8.31 2.77 -10.48
CA THR A 165 9.67 2.24 -10.30
C THR A 165 9.70 1.12 -9.26
N PRO A 166 8.98 0.01 -9.49
CA PRO A 166 8.81 -1.03 -8.49
C PRO A 166 10.13 -1.76 -8.26
N ARG A 167 10.31 -2.32 -7.06
CA ARG A 167 11.55 -3.03 -6.68
C ARG A 167 11.25 -4.33 -5.94
N PRO A 168 12.10 -5.36 -6.07
CA PRO A 168 11.91 -6.61 -5.37
C PRO A 168 12.12 -6.43 -3.87
N GLY A 169 11.23 -7.03 -3.10
CA GLY A 169 11.30 -7.25 -1.67
C GLY A 169 11.01 -8.71 -1.35
N PHE A 170 11.31 -9.14 -0.13
CA PHE A 170 11.01 -10.49 0.32
C PHE A 170 10.44 -10.46 1.73
N GLN A 171 9.52 -11.38 2.02
CA GLN A 171 9.13 -11.61 3.41
C GLN A 171 10.25 -12.40 4.10
N GLN A 172 10.69 -11.89 5.25
CA GLN A 172 11.63 -12.63 6.08
C GLN A 172 10.97 -13.92 6.55
N ALA A 173 11.79 -14.96 6.72
CA ALA A 173 11.34 -16.19 7.35
C ALA A 173 10.73 -15.86 8.72
N PRO A 174 9.59 -16.45 9.10
CA PRO A 174 9.04 -16.24 10.43
C PRO A 174 10.02 -16.80 11.47
N SER A 175 10.01 -16.24 12.67
CA SER A 175 10.93 -16.62 13.75
C SER A 175 10.81 -18.10 14.18
N ASN A 176 9.75 -18.80 13.78
CA ASN A 176 9.47 -20.21 14.05
C ASN A 176 9.49 -21.11 12.79
N TRP A 177 10.13 -20.69 11.69
CA TRP A 177 10.05 -21.40 10.39
C TRP A 177 10.60 -22.84 10.38
N ARG A 178 11.32 -23.26 11.42
CA ARG A 178 11.80 -24.64 11.63
C ARG A 178 10.99 -25.45 12.65
N GLY A 179 9.85 -24.94 13.10
CA GLY A 179 8.94 -25.61 14.04
C GLY A 179 8.15 -26.74 13.42
#